data_AF-A0A960YLL2-F1
#
_entry.id   AF-A0A960YLL2-F1
#
_cell.length_a   1.000
_cell.length_b   1.000
_cell.length_c   1.000
_cell.angle_alpha   90.00
_cell.angle_beta   90.00
_cell.angle_gamma   90.00
#
_symmetry.space_group_name_H-M   'P 1'
#
loop_
_entity.id
_entity.type
_entity.pdbx_description
1 polymer ?
#
loop_
_entity_poly.entity_id
_entity_poly.type
_entity_poly.pdbx_seq_one_letter_code
_entity_poly.pdbx_strand_id
1 'polypeptide(L)' 'PHPFLKKIVSRLPKFLWPKPKPYGFVLEIDGDGQYLRSFQDPSGENLKEVTGAKDDGKNLYMGSLHNDRIGILPIQ' A
#
# COMPACT_ATOMS: atom_id res chain seq x y z
N PRO A 1 9.40 -5.74 -16.50
CA PRO A 1 8.65 -5.34 -17.72
C PRO A 1 8.49 -6.53 -18.71
N HIS A 2 7.30 -7.15 -18.76
CA HIS A 2 7.02 -8.33 -19.62
C HIS A 2 5.69 -8.18 -20.39
N PRO A 3 5.65 -7.39 -21.49
CA PRO A 3 4.40 -7.05 -22.18
C PRO A 3 3.67 -8.25 -22.80
N PHE A 4 4.41 -9.20 -23.38
CA PHE A 4 3.83 -10.42 -23.97
C PHE A 4 3.12 -11.28 -22.92
N LEU A 5 3.76 -11.48 -21.76
CA LEU A 5 3.18 -12.22 -20.64
C LEU A 5 1.92 -11.53 -20.11
N LYS A 6 1.93 -10.20 -19.97
CA LYS A 6 0.75 -9.42 -19.57
C LYS A 6 -0.43 -9.65 -20.53
N LYS A 7 -0.17 -9.69 -21.85
CA LYS A 7 -1.19 -9.95 -22.89
C LYS A 7 -1.77 -11.36 -22.81
N ILE A 8 -0.96 -12.36 -22.42
CA ILE A 8 -1.44 -13.72 -22.18
C ILE A 8 -2.32 -13.75 -20.93
N VAL A 9 -1.81 -13.24 -19.80
CA VAL A 9 -2.54 -13.25 -18.51
C VAL A 9 -3.87 -12.52 -18.62
N SER A 10 -3.91 -11.37 -19.31
CA SER A 10 -5.15 -10.60 -19.47
C SER A 10 -6.26 -11.32 -20.26
N ARG A 11 -5.95 -12.42 -20.95
CA ARG A 11 -6.91 -13.24 -21.70
C ARG A 11 -7.39 -14.46 -20.92
N LEU A 12 -6.75 -14.79 -19.79
CA LEU A 12 -7.18 -15.87 -18.92
C LEU A 12 -8.39 -15.42 -18.08
N PRO A 13 -9.24 -16.35 -17.61
CA PRO A 13 -10.22 -16.08 -16.57
C PRO A 13 -9.59 -15.44 -15.31
N LYS A 14 -10.31 -14.51 -14.65
CA LYS A 14 -9.79 -13.72 -13.53
C LYS A 14 -9.22 -14.55 -12.37
N PHE A 15 -9.72 -15.76 -12.12
CA PHE A 15 -9.23 -16.61 -11.03
C PHE A 15 -7.82 -17.18 -11.28
N LEU A 16 -7.34 -17.16 -12.52
CA LEU A 16 -5.95 -17.53 -12.88
C LEU A 16 -5.00 -16.34 -12.83
N TRP A 17 -5.50 -15.13 -12.59
CA TRP A 17 -4.65 -13.95 -12.56
C TRP A 17 -3.79 -13.98 -11.29
N PRO A 18 -2.51 -13.58 -11.39
CA PRO A 18 -1.68 -13.41 -10.21
C PRO A 18 -2.32 -12.36 -9.31
N LYS A 19 -2.46 -12.68 -8.02
CA LYS A 19 -2.92 -11.71 -7.02
C LYS A 19 -1.87 -10.61 -6.83
N PRO A 20 -2.30 -9.37 -6.53
CA PRO A 20 -1.35 -8.34 -6.11
C PRO A 20 -0.55 -8.82 -4.92
N LYS A 21 0.73 -8.46 -4.87
CA LYS A 21 1.57 -8.75 -3.71
C LYS A 21 1.06 -7.92 -2.53
N PRO A 22 0.93 -8.51 -1.33
CA PRO A 22 0.72 -7.73 -0.11
C PRO A 22 1.82 -6.68 0.02
N TYR A 23 1.43 -5.43 0.26
CA TYR A 23 2.36 -4.32 0.47
C TYR A 23 1.64 -3.17 1.18
N GLY A 24 2.24 -2.68 2.27
CA GLY A 24 1.81 -1.46 2.95
C GLY A 24 2.70 -0.29 2.54
N PHE A 25 2.09 0.86 2.18
CA PHE A 25 2.85 2.04 1.79
C PHE A 25 2.12 3.32 2.18
N VAL A 26 2.85 4.24 2.82
CA VAL A 26 2.45 5.63 3.01
C VAL A 26 3.61 6.52 2.59
N LEU A 27 3.32 7.54 1.79
CA LEU A 27 4.26 8.54 1.35
C LEU A 27 3.82 9.89 1.91
N GLU A 28 4.73 10.57 2.60
CA GLU A 28 4.54 11.93 3.07
C GLU A 28 5.29 12.89 2.16
N ILE A 29 4.55 13.89 1.68
CA ILE A 29 5.06 14.97 0.83
C ILE A 29 4.55 16.31 1.38
N ASP A 30 5.28 17.38 1.10
CA ASP A 30 4.80 18.74 1.37
C ASP A 30 3.80 19.24 0.30
N GLY A 31 3.31 20.46 0.48
CA GLY A 31 2.37 21.09 -0.45
C GLY A 31 2.94 21.37 -1.84
N ASP A 32 4.28 21.40 -1.98
CA ASP A 32 5.00 21.58 -3.23
C ASP A 32 5.37 20.24 -3.89
N GLY A 33 5.00 19.11 -3.27
CA GLY A 33 5.26 17.77 -3.76
C GLY A 33 6.66 17.25 -3.43
N GLN A 34 7.41 17.89 -2.54
CA GLN A 34 8.70 17.40 -2.10
C GLN A 34 8.53 16.20 -1.17
N TYR A 35 9.40 15.21 -1.34
CA TYR A 35 9.47 14.06 -0.46
C TYR A 35 9.88 14.48 0.95
N LEU A 36 9.08 14.08 1.95
CA LEU A 36 9.43 14.23 3.36
C LEU A 36 9.90 12.90 3.95
N ARG A 37 9.05 11.87 3.90
CA ARG A 37 9.35 10.51 4.39
C ARG A 37 8.43 9.47 3.79
N SER A 38 8.77 8.19 3.94
CA SER A 38 7.88 7.08 3.59
C SER A 38 7.90 5.99 4.64
N PHE A 39 6.75 5.33 4.81
CA PHE A 39 6.56 4.18 5.67
C PHE A 39 6.17 2.99 4.81
N GLN A 40 6.89 1.88 4.94
CA GLN A 40 6.74 0.73 4.06
C GLN A 40 6.65 -0.56 4.88
N ASP A 41 5.71 -1.43 4.52
CA ASP A 41 5.64 -2.81 4.97
C ASP A 41 5.75 -3.73 3.74
N PRO A 42 6.97 -4.14 3.36
CA PRO A 42 7.19 -4.97 2.18
C PRO A 42 6.64 -6.39 2.28
N SER A 43 6.47 -6.93 3.49
CA SER A 43 5.83 -8.25 3.67
C SER A 43 4.30 -8.11 3.61
N GLY A 44 3.77 -6.94 3.97
CA GLY A 44 2.33 -6.68 4.06
C GLY A 44 1.67 -7.48 5.18
N GLU A 45 2.46 -7.94 6.16
CA GLU A 45 2.00 -8.76 7.29
C GLU A 45 1.30 -7.91 8.36
N ASN A 46 1.77 -6.68 8.57
CA ASN A 46 1.16 -5.75 9.54
C ASN A 46 0.01 -5.00 8.89
N LEU A 47 0.25 -4.48 7.68
CA LEU A 47 -0.75 -3.75 6.91
C LEU A 47 -0.46 -3.85 5.41
N LYS A 48 -1.51 -3.98 4.61
CA LYS A 48 -1.45 -4.00 3.14
C LYS A 48 -2.61 -3.23 2.54
N GLU A 49 -2.50 -2.82 1.28
CA GLU A 49 -3.61 -2.16 0.56
C GLU A 49 -4.14 -0.95 1.33
N VAL A 50 -3.21 -0.09 1.77
CA VAL A 50 -3.51 1.15 2.48
C VAL A 50 -4.28 2.10 1.57
N THR A 51 -5.43 2.58 2.04
CA THR A 51 -6.33 3.45 1.27
C THR A 51 -6.37 4.88 1.80
N GLY A 52 -5.85 5.13 3.00
CA GLY A 52 -5.78 6.45 3.59
C GLY A 52 -4.85 6.47 4.79
N ALA A 53 -4.24 7.62 5.04
CA ALA A 53 -3.37 7.86 6.17
C ALA A 53 -3.72 9.21 6.81
N LYS A 54 -3.67 9.28 8.15
CA LYS A 54 -3.88 10.51 8.92
C LYS A 54 -2.85 10.60 10.03
N ASP A 55 -2.09 11.68 10.02
CA ASP A 55 -1.14 12.04 11.06
C ASP A 55 -1.83 12.98 12.08
N ASP A 56 -1.69 12.71 13.38
CA ASP A 56 -2.18 13.58 14.47
C ASP A 56 -1.07 14.30 15.25
N GLY A 57 0.18 14.20 14.80
CA GLY A 57 1.39 14.72 15.43
C GLY A 57 2.04 13.76 16.43
N LYS A 58 1.45 12.59 16.70
CA LYS A 58 2.00 11.53 17.57
C LYS A 58 1.92 10.15 16.94
N ASN A 59 0.85 9.91 16.19
CA ASN A 59 0.54 8.64 15.56
C ASN A 59 0.09 8.85 14.13
N LEU A 60 0.57 7.96 13.27
CA LEU A 60 0.08 7.79 11.91
C LEU A 60 -0.99 6.69 11.91
N TYR A 61 -2.23 7.10 11.70
CA TYR A 61 -3.38 6.22 11.52
C TYR A 61 -3.52 5.83 10.06
N MET A 62 -3.70 4.55 9.78
CA MET A 62 -3.81 4.02 8.42
C MET A 62 -5.06 3.17 8.25
N GLY A 63 -5.90 3.56 7.29
CA GLY A 63 -7.03 2.77 6.81
C GLY A 63 -6.62 1.85 5.68
N SER A 64 -7.31 0.73 5.52
CA SER A 64 -7.01 -0.24 4.47
C SER A 64 -8.27 -0.91 3.93
N LEU A 65 -8.17 -1.48 2.74
CA LEU A 65 -9.33 -2.03 2.04
C LEU A 65 -9.82 -3.36 2.62
N HIS A 66 -8.90 -4.28 2.97
CA HIS A 66 -9.25 -5.66 3.33
C HIS A 66 -8.64 -6.16 4.66
N ASN A 67 -7.99 -5.30 5.45
CA ASN A 67 -7.49 -5.72 6.76
C ASN A 67 -8.61 -5.61 7.81
N ASP A 68 -8.49 -6.42 8.86
CA ASP A 68 -9.40 -6.54 10.00
C ASP A 68 -9.06 -5.54 11.14
N ARG A 69 -8.19 -4.56 10.88
CA ARG A 69 -7.67 -3.61 11.87
C ARG A 69 -7.35 -2.24 11.25
N ILE A 70 -7.29 -1.23 12.10
CA ILE A 70 -6.73 0.08 11.77
C ILE A 70 -5.23 0.04 12.09
N GLY A 71 -4.39 0.48 11.14
CA GLY A 71 -2.96 0.62 11.37
C GLY A 71 -2.68 1.83 12.26
N ILE A 72 -1.81 1.66 13.26
CA ILE A 72 -1.34 2.75 14.11
C ILE A 72 0.18 2.62 14.20
N LEU A 73 0.89 3.66 13.76
CA LEU A 73 2.34 3.75 13.87
C LEU A 73 2.70 4.99 14.70
N PRO A 74 3.33 4.84 15.87
CA PRO A 74 3.89 5.96 16.60
C PRO A 74 4.97 6.64 15.76
N ILE A 75 4.86 7.95 15.60
CA ILE A 75 5.78 8.78 14.83
C ILE A 75 6.34 9.85 15.75
N GLN A 76 7.66 9.90 15.84
CA GLN A 76 8.44 10.83 16.65
C GLN A 76 8.92 12.00 15.83
#